data_AF-A0A832DIB4-F1
#
_entry.id   AF-A0A832DIB4-F1
#
_cell.length_a   1.000
_cell.length_b   1.000
_cell.length_c   1.000
_cell.angle_alpha   90.00
_cell.angle_beta   90.00
_cell.angle_gamma   90.00
#
_symmetry.space_group_name_H-M   'P 1'
#
loop_
_entity.id
_entity.type
_entity.pdbx_description
1 polymer ?
#
loop_
_entity_poly.entity_id
_entity_poly.type
_entity_poly.pdbx_seq_one_letter_code
_entity_poly.pdbx_strand_id
1 'polypeptide(L)' 'MGKVELDIGIDPELLAQATRLGISVAGMSETQLRLHLQKIDPAGAEERARRWAAENAEAIKEHNLFIEEHGLLSDHLRTW' A
#
# COMPACT_ATOMS: atom_id res chain seq x y z
N MET A 1 -29.10 -16.93 9.50
CA MET A 1 -27.98 -16.91 8.53
C MET A 1 -26.81 -16.26 9.26
N GLY A 2 -25.83 -17.06 9.70
CA GLY A 2 -24.71 -16.56 10.50
C GLY A 2 -23.86 -15.62 9.66
N LYS A 3 -23.55 -14.44 10.20
CA LYS A 3 -22.63 -13.49 9.59
C LYS A 3 -21.28 -14.20 9.48
N VAL A 4 -20.87 -14.57 8.27
CA VAL A 4 -19.55 -15.14 8.04
C VAL A 4 -18.57 -14.01 8.35
N GLU A 5 -17.95 -14.08 9.52
CA GLU A 5 -16.76 -13.29 9.82
C GLU A 5 -15.68 -13.84 8.90
N LEU A 6 -15.61 -13.27 7.70
CA LEU A 6 -14.48 -13.50 6.83
C LEU A 6 -13.30 -12.90 7.59
N ASP A 7 -12.41 -13.75 8.06
CA ASP A 7 -11.02 -13.41 8.32
C ASP A 7 -10.38 -13.11 6.96
N ILE A 8 -10.84 -12.01 6.33
CA ILE A 8 -10.24 -11.46 5.14
C ILE A 8 -8.91 -10.94 5.68
N GLY A 9 -7.78 -11.41 5.17
CA GLY A 9 -6.45 -10.90 5.50
C GLY A 9 -6.24 -9.45 5.02
N ILE A 10 -7.23 -8.59 5.25
CA ILE A 10 -7.24 -7.16 5.06
C ILE A 10 -6.41 -6.58 6.19
N ASP A 11 -5.48 -5.71 5.82
CA ASP A 11 -4.71 -4.90 6.75
C ASP A 11 -5.63 -4.24 7.81
N PRO A 12 -5.39 -4.50 9.12
CA PRO A 12 -6.21 -3.96 10.20
C PRO A 12 -6.21 -2.43 10.23
N GLU A 13 -5.16 -1.75 9.73
CA GLU A 13 -5.13 -0.30 9.62
C GLU A 13 -6.17 0.21 8.62
N LEU A 14 -6.41 -0.51 7.52
CA LEU A 14 -7.43 -0.16 6.53
C LEU A 14 -8.85 -0.31 7.11
N LEU A 15 -9.08 -1.35 7.92
CA LEU A 15 -10.36 -1.55 8.61
C LEU A 15 -10.63 -0.45 9.65
N ALA A 16 -9.60 -0.07 10.41
CA ALA A 16 -9.70 1.02 11.38
C ALA A 16 -10.01 2.36 10.70
N GLN A 17 -9.35 2.64 9.57
CA GLN A 17 -9.62 3.84 8.78
C GLN A 17 -11.03 3.84 8.19
N ALA A 18 -11.48 2.72 7.61
CA ALA A 18 -12.83 2.57 7.08
C ALA A 18 -13.90 2.78 8.16
N THR A 19 -13.68 2.21 9.35
CA THR A 19 -14.56 2.37 10.51
C THR A 19 -14.66 3.82 10.95
N ARG A 20 -13.52 4.53 11.04
CA ARG A 20 -13.48 5.96 11.39
C ARG A 20 -14.21 6.83 10.37
N LEU A 21 -14.16 6.46 9.09
CA LEU A 21 -14.81 7.18 8.00
C LEU A 21 -16.25 6.73 7.72
N GLY A 22 -16.76 5.73 8.47
CA GLY A 22 -18.10 5.18 8.28
C GLY A 22 -18.29 4.45 6.95
N ILE A 23 -17.21 3.96 6.34
CA ILE A 23 -17.23 3.27 5.05
C ILE A 23 -17.54 1.80 5.27
N SER A 24 -18.54 1.28 4.53
CA SER A 24 -18.84 -0.15 4.52
C SER A 24 -17.77 -0.92 3.75
N VAL A 25 -17.15 -1.90 4.41
CA VAL A 25 -16.18 -2.82 3.81
C VAL A 25 -16.84 -4.07 3.20
N ALA A 26 -18.16 -4.23 3.37
CA ALA A 26 -18.88 -5.42 2.94
C ALA A 26 -18.81 -5.59 1.41
N GLY A 27 -18.31 -6.73 0.96
CA GLY A 27 -18.16 -7.05 -0.47
C GLY A 27 -16.98 -6.37 -1.15
N MET A 28 -16.11 -5.66 -0.42
CA MET A 28 -14.86 -5.11 -0.96
C MET A 28 -13.70 -6.08 -0.73
N SER A 29 -12.86 -6.26 -1.74
CA SER A 29 -11.51 -6.80 -1.53
C SER A 29 -10.61 -5.77 -0.87
N GLU A 30 -9.49 -6.21 -0.29
CA GLU A 30 -8.50 -5.31 0.32
C GLU A 30 -8.02 -4.22 -0.65
N THR A 31 -7.69 -4.62 -1.89
CA THR A 31 -7.25 -3.69 -2.94
C THR A 31 -8.32 -2.64 -3.24
N GLN A 32 -9.59 -3.05 -3.32
CA GLN A 32 -10.69 -2.11 -3.53
C GLN A 32 -10.84 -1.15 -2.36
N LEU A 33 -10.77 -1.66 -1.12
CA LEU A 33 -10.84 -0.83 0.09
C LEU A 33 -9.70 0.18 0.13
N ARG A 34 -8.47 -0.24 -0.16
CA ARG A 34 -7.28 0.61 -0.19
C ARG A 34 -7.40 1.73 -1.22
N LEU A 35 -7.80 1.41 -2.45
CA LEU A 35 -8.02 2.39 -3.52
C LEU A 35 -9.17 3.36 -3.18
N HIS A 36 -10.21 2.87 -2.51
CA HIS A 36 -11.31 3.71 -2.08
C HIS A 36 -10.88 4.70 -0.97
N LEU A 37 -10.14 4.21 0.02
CA LEU A 37 -9.59 5.03 1.10
C LEU A 37 -8.57 6.07 0.60
N GLN A 38 -7.74 5.73 -0.39
CA GLN A 38 -6.84 6.70 -1.03
C GLN A 38 -7.57 7.87 -1.68
N LYS A 39 -8.76 7.64 -2.24
CA LYS A 39 -9.56 8.68 -2.88
C LYS A 39 -10.28 9.59 -1.88
N ILE A 40 -10.75 9.01 -0.77
CA ILE A 40 -11.58 9.72 0.22
C ILE A 40 -10.72 10.41 1.29
N ASP A 41 -9.60 9.81 1.68
CA ASP A 41 -8.68 10.31 2.69
C ASP A 41 -7.24 10.29 2.15
N PRO A 42 -6.90 11.22 1.23
CA PRO A 42 -5.56 11.31 0.66
C PRO A 42 -4.50 11.63 1.72
N ALA A 43 -4.83 12.45 2.72
CA ALA A 43 -3.92 12.76 3.82
C ALA A 43 -3.56 11.51 4.64
N GLY A 44 -4.54 10.66 4.95
CA GLY A 44 -4.29 9.37 5.60
C GLY A 44 -3.43 8.43 4.74
N ALA A 45 -3.62 8.44 3.42
CA ALA A 45 -2.79 7.66 2.50
C ALA A 45 -1.34 8.16 2.44
N GLU A 46 -1.12 9.47 2.42
CA GLU A 46 0.21 10.08 2.42
C GLU A 46 0.98 9.77 3.71
N GLU A 47 0.33 9.85 4.86
CA GLU A 47 0.97 9.54 6.14
C GLU A 47 1.39 8.07 6.22
N ARG A 48 0.56 7.14 5.72
CA ARG A 48 0.95 5.73 5.61
C ARG A 48 2.13 5.53 4.66
N ALA A 49 2.10 6.18 3.50
CA ALA A 49 3.21 6.11 2.54
C ALA A 49 4.52 6.63 3.17
N ARG A 50 4.45 7.71 3.96
CA ARG A 50 5.59 8.25 4.70
C ARG A 50 6.11 7.26 5.75
N ARG A 51 5.23 6.64 6.53
CA ARG A 51 5.63 5.63 7.53
C ARG A 51 6.27 4.42 6.88
N TRP A 52 5.63 3.88 5.85
CA TRP A 52 6.20 2.78 5.08
C TRP A 52 7.58 3.13 4.52
N ALA A 53 7.75 4.34 3.95
CA ALA A 53 9.04 4.79 3.44
C ALA A 53 10.10 4.92 4.55
N ALA A 54 9.71 5.38 5.74
CA ALA A 54 10.62 5.45 6.89
C ALA A 54 11.02 4.06 7.41
N GLU A 55 10.06 3.13 7.50
CA GLU A 55 10.30 1.74 7.94
C GLU A 55 11.17 0.97 6.95
N ASN A 56 11.07 1.28 5.66
CA ASN A 56 11.80 0.62 4.58
C ASN A 56 13.03 1.43 4.11
N ALA A 57 13.39 2.50 4.81
CA ALA A 57 14.42 3.44 4.37
C ALA A 57 15.78 2.76 4.10
N GLU A 58 16.21 1.84 4.98
CA GLU A 58 17.47 1.12 4.80
C GLU A 58 17.43 0.18 3.59
N ALA A 59 16.35 -0.60 3.43
CA ALA A 59 16.18 -1.49 2.28
C ALA A 59 16.10 -0.71 0.96
N ILE A 60 15.42 0.43 0.95
CA ILE A 60 15.37 1.35 -0.20
C ILE A 60 16.78 1.87 -0.53
N LYS A 61 17.55 2.26 0.50
CA LYS A 61 18.92 2.74 0.34
C LYS A 61 19.85 1.66 -0.24
N GLU A 62 19.81 0.45 0.29
CA GLU A 62 20.59 -0.69 -0.23
C GLU A 62 20.23 -1.01 -1.68
N HIS A 63 18.92 -1.01 -1.99
CA HIS A 63 18.45 -1.25 -3.35
C HIS A 63 18.91 -0.14 -4.32
N ASN A 64 18.83 1.13 -3.90
CA ASN A 64 19.30 2.25 -4.70
C ASN A 64 20.81 2.18 -4.92
N LEU A 65 21.60 1.84 -3.90
CA LEU A 65 23.05 1.66 -4.03
C LEU A 65 23.38 0.57 -5.05
N PHE A 66 22.68 -0.57 -4.99
CA PHE A 66 22.84 -1.63 -5.98
C PHE A 66 22.56 -1.15 -7.41
N ILE A 67 21.50 -0.36 -7.60
CA ILE A 67 21.18 0.23 -8.91
C ILE A 67 22.25 1.23 -9.34
N GLU A 68 22.78 2.05 -8.44
CA GLU A 68 23.86 3.00 -8.74
C GLU A 68 25.15 2.29 -9.15
N GLU A 69 25.48 1.16 -8.51
CA GLU A 69 26.69 0.38 -8.79
C GLU A 69 26.57 -0.46 -10.08
N HIS A 70 25.39 -1.02 -10.35
CA HIS A 70 25.20 -2.02 -11.42
C HIS A 70 24.36 -1.54 -12.61
N GLY A 71 23.69 -0.40 -12.49
CA GLY A 71 22.72 0.07 -13.47
C GLY A 71 21.43 -0.75 -13.47
N LEU A 72 20.51 -0.40 -14.39
CA LEU A 72 19.28 -1.17 -14.60
C LEU A 72 19.43 -2.09 -15.80
N LEU A 73 18.77 -3.26 -15.75
CA LEU A 73 18.67 -4.15 -16.91
C LEU A 73 18.09 -3.42 -18.13
N SER A 74 17.16 -2.50 -17.90
CA SER A 74 16.55 -1.68 -18.95
C SER A 74 17.55 -0.79 -19.67
N ASP A 75 18.67 -0.40 -19.05
CA ASP A 75 19.68 0.45 -19.69
C ASP A 75 20.33 -0.25 -20.89
N HIS A 76 20.33 -1.59 -20.90
CA HIS A 76 20.83 -2.40 -22.00
C HIS A 76 19.77 -2.80 -23.02
N LEU A 77 18.49 -2.60 -22.71
CA LEU A 77 17.35 -3.01 -23.54
C LEU A 77 16.60 -1.84 -24.16
N ARG A 78 16.88 -0.60 -23.73
CA ARG A 78 16.25 0.61 -24.27
C ARG A 78 16.86 0.96 -25.63
N THR A 79 16.53 0.18 -26.64
CA THR A 79 16.69 0.54 -28.05
C THR A 79 15.35 1.07 -28.57
N TRP A 80 15.30 2.39 -28.78
CA TRP A 80 14.30 3.21 -29.49
C TRP A 80 12.87 2.66 -29.65
#